data_AF-A0A9J9QFD9-F1
#
_entry.id   AF-A0A9J9QFD9-F1
#
_cell.length_a   1.000
_cell.length_b   1.000
_cell.length_c   1.000
_cell.angle_alpha   90.00
_cell.angle_beta   90.00
_cell.angle_gamma   90.00
#
_symmetry.space_group_name_H-M   'P 1'
#
loop_
_entity.id
_entity.type
_entity.pdbx_description
1 polymer ?
#
loop_
_entity_poly.entity_id
_entity_poly.type
_entity_poly.pdbx_seq_one_letter_code
_entity_poly.pdbx_strand_id
1 'polypeptide(L)'
;MHMDSLLFLLTAALPLLYLVRHWAWAPSATRAHTRLRQEWFTAIAQHKGTEVLGVQTLRNSLMSCTMTATTATLAFMGGLTLTQGHWPSQWWHHGFPPLGTDQGLAFWNAFAVLVLLALAFLTSMLAARNYHHAGFVVGMPVESAARRSWQTLGERSLMRAGLYYSQSLRLMIWAVPLALFYIHSLLGAAVAVALFVSMWGWLDVDR
;
A
#
# COMPACT_ATOMS: atom_id res chain seq x y z
N MET A 1 -16.06 3.62 26.98
CA MET A 1 -17.01 3.92 25.87
C MET A 1 -16.77 5.27 25.21
N HIS A 2 -17.18 6.43 25.75
CA HIS A 2 -17.03 7.69 24.98
C HIS A 2 -15.58 8.04 24.60
N MET A 3 -14.61 7.83 25.51
CA MET A 3 -13.19 8.06 25.23
C MET A 3 -12.65 7.13 24.15
N ASP A 4 -12.92 5.83 24.23
CA ASP A 4 -12.40 4.84 23.28
C ASP A 4 -13.00 5.00 21.88
N SER A 5 -14.28 5.36 21.78
CA SER A 5 -14.90 5.71 20.51
C SER A 5 -14.23 6.94 19.86
N LEU A 6 -13.88 7.96 20.65
CA LEU A 6 -13.15 9.13 20.15
C LEU A 6 -11.72 8.75 19.71
N LEU A 7 -11.02 7.94 20.50
CA LEU A 7 -9.68 7.46 20.16
C LEU A 7 -9.69 6.59 18.89
N PHE A 8 -10.72 5.76 18.70
CA PHE A 8 -10.88 5.01 17.47
C PHE A 8 -11.13 5.92 16.27
N LEU A 9 -12.06 6.88 16.39
CA LEU A 9 -12.33 7.84 15.32
C LEU A 9 -11.06 8.61 14.93
N LEU A 10 -10.25 9.03 15.90
CA LEU A 10 -8.94 9.63 15.65
C LEU A 10 -8.02 8.66 14.89
N THR A 11 -7.86 7.43 15.41
CA THR A 11 -6.97 6.41 14.84
C THR A 11 -7.37 6.01 13.42
N ALA A 12 -8.67 5.98 13.11
CA ALA A 12 -9.20 5.65 11.78
C ALA A 12 -9.21 6.86 10.82
N ALA A 13 -9.44 8.08 11.34
CA ALA A 13 -9.45 9.29 10.53
C ALA A 13 -8.04 9.66 10.01
N LEU A 14 -6.98 9.46 10.80
CA LEU A 14 -5.61 9.80 10.40
C LEU A 14 -5.12 9.07 9.13
N PRO A 15 -5.25 7.73 9.00
CA PRO A 15 -4.98 7.04 7.74
C PRO A 15 -5.78 7.61 6.58
N LEU A 16 -7.08 7.89 6.79
CA LEU A 16 -7.99 8.32 5.75
C LEU A 16 -7.64 9.74 5.26
N LEU A 17 -7.38 10.66 6.18
CA LEU A 17 -6.89 12.01 5.89
C LEU A 17 -5.55 11.97 5.16
N TYR A 18 -4.62 11.13 5.63
CA TYR A 18 -3.32 10.97 4.99
C TYR A 18 -3.47 10.45 3.55
N LEU A 19 -4.31 9.42 3.33
CA LEU A 19 -4.54 8.84 2.01
C LEU A 19 -5.27 9.79 1.07
N VAL A 20 -6.32 10.49 1.53
CA VAL A 20 -7.04 11.48 0.74
C VAL A 20 -6.12 12.64 0.34
N ARG A 21 -5.31 13.14 1.27
CA ARG A 21 -4.30 14.17 0.96
C ARG A 21 -3.29 13.65 -0.06
N HIS A 22 -2.76 12.44 0.12
CA HIS A 22 -1.77 11.87 -0.80
C HIS A 22 -2.33 11.69 -2.21
N TRP A 23 -3.62 11.32 -2.30
CA TRP A 23 -4.33 11.19 -3.57
C TRP A 23 -4.61 12.55 -4.22
N ALA A 24 -5.03 13.54 -3.43
CA ALA A 24 -5.29 14.89 -3.92
C ALA A 24 -3.99 15.59 -4.36
N TRP A 25 -2.94 15.52 -3.53
CA TRP A 25 -1.67 16.21 -3.74
C TRP A 25 -0.52 15.21 -3.70
N ALA A 26 -0.07 14.78 -4.88
CA ALA A 26 1.11 13.94 -5.02
C ALA A 26 2.35 14.67 -4.44
N PRO A 27 3.01 14.14 -3.39
CA PRO A 27 4.15 14.78 -2.76
C PRO A 27 5.34 14.94 -3.72
N SER A 28 6.23 15.89 -3.43
CA SER A 28 7.49 16.10 -4.18
C SER A 28 8.28 14.80 -4.34
N ALA A 29 8.51 14.08 -3.23
CA ALA A 29 9.25 12.82 -3.22
C ALA A 29 8.61 11.75 -4.14
N THR A 30 7.28 11.62 -4.15
CA THR A 30 6.59 10.66 -5.06
C THR A 30 6.81 11.03 -6.53
N ARG A 31 6.79 12.32 -6.85
CA ARG A 31 7.07 12.81 -8.21
C ARG A 31 8.54 12.59 -8.58
N ALA A 32 9.47 12.88 -7.66
CA ALA A 32 10.90 12.65 -7.85
C ALA A 32 11.21 11.16 -8.11
N HIS A 33 10.67 10.25 -7.31
CA HIS A 33 10.82 8.81 -7.54
C HIS A 33 10.20 8.33 -8.86
N THR A 34 9.10 8.93 -9.27
CA THR A 34 8.45 8.60 -10.55
C THR A 34 9.35 9.02 -11.72
N ARG A 35 9.90 10.23 -11.65
CA ARG A 35 10.86 10.76 -12.64
C ARG A 35 12.15 9.93 -12.68
N LEU A 36 12.70 9.56 -11.52
CA LEU A 36 13.89 8.71 -11.43
C LEU A 36 13.68 7.36 -12.16
N ARG A 37 12.52 6.72 -11.98
CA ARG A 37 12.20 5.46 -12.68
C ARG A 37 12.09 5.65 -14.19
N GLN A 38 11.50 6.76 -14.61
CA GLN A 38 11.36 7.12 -16.02
C GLN A 38 12.73 7.38 -16.69
N GLU A 39 13.59 8.16 -16.03
CA GLU A 39 14.94 8.44 -16.51
C GLU A 39 15.79 7.16 -16.56
N TRP A 40 15.73 6.33 -15.51
CA TRP A 40 16.40 5.02 -15.47
C TRP A 40 15.94 4.09 -16.59
N PHE A 41 14.62 3.99 -16.83
CA PHE A 41 14.07 3.12 -17.88
C PHE A 41 14.53 3.56 -19.27
N THR A 42 14.54 4.87 -19.51
CA THR A 42 15.03 5.45 -20.77
C THR A 42 16.52 5.21 -20.96
N ALA A 43 17.33 5.37 -19.91
CA ALA A 43 18.77 5.13 -19.97
C ALA A 43 19.09 3.66 -20.31
N ILE A 44 18.43 2.70 -19.66
CA ILE A 44 18.59 1.27 -19.97
C ILE A 44 18.09 0.93 -21.39
N ALA A 45 17.17 1.70 -21.95
CA ALA A 45 16.73 1.52 -23.34
C ALA A 45 17.74 2.01 -24.38
N GLN A 46 18.85 2.65 -24.00
CA GLN A 46 19.83 3.21 -24.94
C GLN A 46 21.13 2.39 -25.01
N HIS A 47 21.41 1.50 -24.05
CA HIS A 47 22.69 0.80 -23.95
C HIS A 47 22.55 -0.72 -24.08
N LYS A 48 23.19 -1.31 -25.11
CA LYS A 48 23.25 -2.76 -25.32
C LYS A 48 23.86 -3.48 -24.10
N GLY A 49 23.34 -4.67 -23.78
CA GLY A 49 23.82 -5.50 -22.67
C GLY A 49 23.17 -5.16 -21.32
N THR A 50 22.30 -4.15 -21.27
CA THR A 50 21.57 -3.78 -20.05
C THR A 50 20.24 -4.52 -19.90
N GLU A 51 19.82 -5.32 -20.88
CA GLU A 51 18.56 -6.08 -20.85
C GLU A 51 18.48 -7.00 -19.63
N VAL A 52 19.56 -7.76 -19.37
CA VAL A 52 19.64 -8.67 -18.23
C VAL A 52 19.63 -7.90 -16.91
N LEU A 53 20.37 -6.80 -16.82
CA LEU A 53 20.38 -5.92 -15.63
C LEU A 53 18.97 -5.37 -15.35
N GLY A 54 18.29 -4.89 -16.39
CA GLY A 54 16.95 -4.34 -16.27
C GLY A 54 15.93 -5.39 -15.83
N VAL A 55 15.95 -6.59 -16.44
CA VAL A 55 15.09 -7.72 -16.02
C VAL A 55 15.38 -8.13 -14.58
N GLN A 56 16.64 -8.22 -14.18
CA GLN A 56 17.03 -8.58 -12.80
C GLN A 56 16.57 -7.53 -11.78
N THR A 57 16.70 -6.25 -12.11
CA THR A 57 16.24 -5.14 -11.25
C THR A 57 14.73 -5.19 -11.06
N LEU A 58 13.98 -5.45 -12.13
CA LEU A 58 12.52 -5.58 -12.07
C LEU A 58 12.08 -6.86 -11.35
N ARG A 59 12.82 -7.96 -11.50
CA ARG A 59 12.57 -9.20 -10.73
C ARG A 59 12.79 -9.00 -9.23
N ASN A 60 13.79 -8.22 -8.82
CA ASN A 60 14.00 -7.88 -7.42
C ASN A 60 12.81 -7.08 -6.84
N SER A 61 12.33 -6.11 -7.62
CA SER A 61 11.14 -5.32 -7.26
C SER A 61 9.87 -6.19 -7.21
N LEU A 62 9.73 -7.12 -8.16
CA LEU A 62 8.64 -8.08 -8.21
C LEU A 62 8.64 -9.02 -6.98
N MET A 63 9.82 -9.52 -6.58
CA MET A 63 9.97 -10.34 -5.38
C MET A 63 9.46 -9.58 -4.14
N SER A 64 9.80 -8.29 -4.01
CA SER A 64 9.35 -7.44 -2.91
C SER A 64 7.82 -7.25 -2.92
N CYS A 65 7.21 -7.10 -4.10
CA CYS A 65 5.76 -7.06 -4.24
C CYS A 65 5.11 -8.38 -3.80
N THR A 66 5.65 -9.52 -4.26
CA THR A 66 5.10 -10.82 -3.89
C THR A 66 5.22 -11.08 -2.39
N MET A 67 6.33 -10.71 -1.75
CA MET A 67 6.51 -10.81 -0.30
C MET A 67 5.52 -9.93 0.47
N THR A 68 5.31 -8.70 0.00
CA THR A 68 4.34 -7.78 0.61
C THR A 68 2.92 -8.32 0.48
N ALA A 69 2.58 -8.86 -0.69
CA ALA A 69 1.26 -9.45 -0.94
C ALA A 69 1.01 -10.67 -0.06
N THR A 70 1.97 -11.60 0.04
CA THR A 70 1.81 -12.78 0.91
C THR A 70 1.71 -12.39 2.38
N THR A 71 2.51 -11.41 2.83
CA THR A 71 2.41 -10.86 4.19
C THR A 71 1.02 -10.29 4.46
N ALA A 72 0.50 -9.47 3.54
CA ALA A 72 -0.84 -8.90 3.65
C ALA A 72 -1.92 -10.00 3.67
N THR A 73 -1.81 -11.02 2.81
CA THR A 73 -2.74 -12.16 2.78
C THR A 73 -2.71 -12.97 4.06
N LEU A 74 -1.52 -13.29 4.59
CA LEU A 74 -1.38 -14.03 5.86
C LEU A 74 -1.97 -13.24 7.03
N ALA A 75 -1.66 -11.94 7.12
CA ALA A 75 -2.23 -11.07 8.13
C ALA A 75 -3.76 -10.95 7.99
N PHE A 76 -4.28 -10.89 6.77
CA PHE A 76 -5.71 -10.82 6.49
C PHE A 76 -6.42 -12.13 6.92
N MET A 77 -5.88 -13.28 6.55
CA MET A 77 -6.41 -14.58 6.97
C MET A 77 -6.35 -14.75 8.48
N GLY A 78 -5.22 -14.40 9.11
CA GLY A 78 -5.08 -14.42 10.56
C GLY A 78 -6.09 -13.52 11.27
N GLY A 79 -6.26 -12.29 10.78
CA GLY A 79 -7.28 -11.36 11.28
C GLY A 79 -8.70 -11.91 11.11
N LEU A 80 -9.04 -12.45 9.94
CA LEU A 80 -10.34 -13.09 9.73
C LEU A 80 -10.59 -14.23 10.71
N THR A 81 -9.63 -15.15 10.88
CA THR A 81 -9.76 -16.27 11.82
C THR A 81 -9.97 -15.81 13.25
N LEU A 82 -9.25 -14.78 13.70
CA LEU A 82 -9.44 -14.20 15.03
C LEU A 82 -10.81 -13.54 15.19
N THR A 83 -11.35 -12.92 14.15
CA THR A 83 -12.64 -12.21 14.23
C THR A 83 -13.87 -13.12 14.15
N GLN A 84 -13.79 -14.26 13.44
CA GLN A 84 -14.95 -15.12 13.21
C GLN A 84 -15.57 -15.71 14.48
N GLY A 85 -14.79 -15.95 15.54
CA GLY A 85 -15.31 -16.49 16.80
C GLY A 85 -16.10 -15.49 17.65
N HIS A 86 -16.05 -14.20 17.31
CA HIS A 86 -16.55 -13.12 18.17
C HIS A 86 -17.70 -12.31 17.56
N TRP A 87 -18.07 -12.56 16.30
CA TRP A 87 -19.13 -11.82 15.63
C TRP A 87 -20.45 -12.60 15.67
N PRO A 88 -21.47 -12.12 16.40
CA PRO A 88 -22.79 -12.74 16.39
C PRO A 88 -23.36 -12.85 14.97
N SER A 89 -23.90 -14.01 14.62
CA SER A 89 -24.60 -14.24 13.34
C SER A 89 -25.73 -13.22 13.09
N GLN A 90 -26.27 -12.64 14.16
CA GLN A 90 -27.28 -11.59 14.14
C GLN A 90 -26.82 -10.33 13.40
N TRP A 91 -25.52 -10.00 13.35
CA TRP A 91 -25.04 -8.79 12.66
C TRP A 91 -25.14 -8.91 11.13
N TRP A 92 -25.10 -10.13 10.58
CA TRP A 92 -25.32 -10.36 9.15
C TRP A 92 -26.78 -10.10 8.73
N HIS A 93 -27.73 -10.22 9.66
CA HIS A 93 -29.16 -10.15 9.38
C HIS A 93 -29.83 -8.87 9.90
N HIS A 94 -29.31 -8.28 10.98
CA HIS A 94 -29.88 -7.11 11.65
C HIS A 94 -29.06 -5.82 11.49
N GLY A 95 -27.97 -5.87 10.71
CA GLY A 95 -27.11 -4.73 10.40
C GLY A 95 -25.87 -4.63 11.27
N PHE A 96 -25.04 -3.62 10.97
CA PHE A 96 -23.75 -3.42 11.65
C PHE A 96 -23.94 -2.91 13.09
N PRO A 97 -23.08 -3.33 14.04
CA PRO A 97 -23.16 -2.88 15.42
C PRO A 97 -22.86 -1.37 15.55
N PRO A 98 -23.54 -0.66 16.47
CA PRO A 98 -23.29 0.76 16.69
C PRO A 98 -21.87 1.03 17.20
N LEU A 99 -21.17 2.02 16.65
CA LEU A 99 -19.78 2.36 17.00
C LEU A 99 -19.58 2.71 18.50
N GLY A 100 -20.64 3.13 19.18
CA GLY A 100 -20.59 3.50 20.59
C GLY A 100 -20.41 2.32 21.54
N THR A 101 -20.71 1.09 21.12
CA THR A 101 -20.62 -0.11 21.98
C THR A 101 -19.25 -0.77 21.87
N ASP A 102 -18.81 -1.48 22.91
CA ASP A 102 -17.52 -2.19 22.90
C ASP A 102 -17.45 -3.22 21.77
N GLN A 103 -18.56 -3.92 21.52
CA GLN A 103 -18.69 -4.87 20.41
C GLN A 103 -18.62 -4.17 19.04
N GLY A 104 -19.25 -3.00 18.90
CA GLY A 104 -19.17 -2.20 17.68
C GLY A 104 -17.77 -1.66 17.43
N LEU A 105 -17.10 -1.19 18.47
CA LEU A 105 -15.72 -0.71 18.38
C LEU A 105 -14.78 -1.81 17.90
N ALA A 106 -14.88 -3.02 18.47
CA ALA A 106 -14.10 -4.18 18.05
C ALA A 106 -14.39 -4.57 16.60
N PHE A 107 -15.66 -4.57 16.19
CA PHE A 107 -16.08 -4.85 14.81
C PHE A 107 -15.49 -3.84 13.82
N TRP A 108 -15.70 -2.54 14.04
CA TRP A 108 -15.26 -1.49 13.11
C TRP A 108 -13.74 -1.38 13.03
N ASN A 109 -13.04 -1.61 14.14
CA ASN A 109 -11.58 -1.66 14.14
C ASN A 109 -11.05 -2.86 13.33
N ALA A 110 -11.55 -4.06 13.60
CA ALA A 110 -11.17 -5.25 12.85
C ALA A 110 -11.50 -5.11 11.36
N PHE A 111 -12.68 -4.58 11.03
CA PHE A 111 -13.07 -4.30 9.66
C PHE A 111 -12.10 -3.31 8.98
N ALA A 112 -11.72 -2.22 9.65
CA ALA A 112 -10.77 -1.26 9.12
C ALA A 112 -9.39 -1.89 8.83
N VAL A 113 -8.87 -2.71 9.74
CA VAL A 113 -7.61 -3.46 9.54
C VAL A 113 -7.72 -4.38 8.34
N LEU A 114 -8.79 -5.17 8.25
CA LEU A 114 -9.02 -6.11 7.15
C LEU A 114 -9.13 -5.40 5.79
N VAL A 115 -9.80 -4.25 5.73
CA VAL A 115 -9.89 -3.43 4.52
C VAL A 115 -8.51 -2.91 4.11
N LEU A 116 -7.70 -2.40 5.05
CA LEU A 116 -6.34 -1.95 4.74
C LEU A 116 -5.45 -3.09 4.22
N LEU A 117 -5.52 -4.27 4.84
CA LEU A 117 -4.75 -5.44 4.40
C LEU A 117 -5.21 -5.94 3.02
N ALA A 118 -6.52 -5.97 2.76
CA ALA A 118 -7.05 -6.33 1.45
C ALA A 118 -6.60 -5.34 0.36
N LEU A 119 -6.68 -4.03 0.63
CA LEU A 119 -6.20 -3.00 -0.28
C LEU A 119 -4.67 -3.08 -0.47
N ALA A 120 -3.91 -3.39 0.58
CA ALA A 120 -2.46 -3.58 0.51
C ALA A 120 -2.11 -4.76 -0.40
N PHE A 121 -2.83 -5.88 -0.28
CA PHE A 121 -2.71 -7.03 -1.17
C PHE A 121 -3.02 -6.66 -2.63
N LEU A 122 -4.19 -6.05 -2.88
CA LEU A 122 -4.63 -5.69 -4.23
C LEU A 122 -3.64 -4.74 -4.91
N THR A 123 -3.19 -3.70 -4.20
CA THR A 123 -2.21 -2.75 -4.73
C THR A 123 -0.85 -3.40 -4.95
N SER A 124 -0.41 -4.33 -4.09
CA SER A 124 0.84 -5.08 -4.33
C SER A 124 0.75 -5.96 -5.58
N MET A 125 -0.39 -6.62 -5.81
CA MET A 125 -0.62 -7.43 -7.02
C MET A 125 -0.68 -6.58 -8.29
N LEU A 126 -1.29 -5.39 -8.23
CA LEU A 126 -1.26 -4.43 -9.32
C LEU A 126 0.17 -3.94 -9.61
N ALA A 127 0.99 -3.74 -8.56
CA ALA A 127 2.40 -3.41 -8.73
C ALA A 127 3.15 -4.54 -9.43
N ALA A 128 2.99 -5.78 -8.95
CA ALA A 128 3.60 -6.97 -9.54
C ALA A 128 3.26 -7.13 -11.03
N ARG A 129 1.98 -6.98 -11.40
CA ARG A 129 1.53 -7.02 -12.80
C ARG A 129 2.23 -5.97 -13.67
N ASN A 130 2.32 -4.73 -13.19
CA ASN A 130 2.94 -3.65 -13.94
C ASN A 130 4.47 -3.82 -14.04
N TYR A 131 5.14 -4.30 -12.98
CA TYR A 131 6.56 -4.67 -13.05
C TYR A 131 6.81 -5.80 -14.05
N HIS A 132 5.91 -6.78 -14.13
CA HIS A 132 6.00 -7.86 -15.11
C HIS A 132 5.88 -7.34 -16.56
N HIS A 133 4.91 -6.46 -16.83
CA HIS A 133 4.79 -5.82 -18.15
C HIS A 133 6.02 -4.97 -18.51
N ALA A 134 6.53 -4.17 -17.57
CA ALA A 134 7.77 -3.42 -17.77
C ALA A 134 8.97 -4.35 -18.01
N GLY A 135 9.00 -5.50 -17.33
CA GLY A 135 10.03 -6.53 -17.47
C GLY A 135 10.13 -7.10 -18.88
N PHE A 136 8.99 -7.38 -19.51
CA PHE A 136 8.98 -7.83 -20.90
C PHE A 136 9.54 -6.77 -21.84
N VAL A 137 9.16 -5.51 -21.69
CA VAL A 137 9.65 -4.41 -22.56
C VAL A 137 11.16 -4.21 -22.37
N VAL A 138 11.65 -4.25 -21.14
CA VAL A 138 13.09 -4.07 -20.82
C VAL A 138 13.94 -5.23 -21.31
N GLY A 139 13.39 -6.45 -21.28
CA GLY A 139 14.07 -7.64 -21.78
C GLY A 139 14.15 -7.73 -23.30
N MET A 140 13.44 -6.87 -24.05
CA MET A 140 13.57 -6.84 -25.51
C MET A 140 14.95 -6.29 -25.92
N PRO A 141 15.53 -6.72 -27.05
CA PRO A 141 16.80 -6.19 -27.53
C PRO A 141 16.74 -4.67 -27.73
N VAL A 142 17.76 -3.94 -27.23
CA VAL A 142 17.83 -2.46 -27.19
C VAL A 142 17.51 -1.79 -28.53
N GLU A 143 17.96 -2.35 -29.65
CA GLU A 143 17.77 -1.76 -30.99
C GLU A 143 16.58 -2.34 -31.77
N SER A 144 15.80 -3.24 -31.18
CA SER A 144 14.66 -3.84 -31.87
C SER A 144 13.54 -2.82 -32.11
N ALA A 145 12.91 -2.89 -33.29
CA ALA A 145 11.74 -2.08 -33.61
C ALA A 145 10.58 -2.34 -32.61
N ALA A 146 10.46 -3.58 -32.14
CA ALA A 146 9.49 -3.98 -31.12
C ALA A 146 9.71 -3.25 -29.78
N ARG A 147 10.96 -3.13 -29.30
CA ARG A 147 11.23 -2.40 -28.05
C ARG A 147 10.84 -0.93 -28.18
N ARG A 148 11.16 -0.30 -29.32
CA ARG A 148 10.77 1.10 -29.59
C ARG A 148 9.26 1.28 -29.60
N SER A 149 8.50 0.36 -30.20
CA SER A 149 7.03 0.48 -30.24
C SER A 149 6.39 0.34 -28.86
N TRP A 150 6.98 -0.45 -27.96
CA TRP A 150 6.45 -0.69 -26.62
C TRP A 150 7.07 0.16 -25.51
N GLN A 151 8.06 1.02 -25.83
CA GLN A 151 8.82 1.80 -24.85
C GLN A 151 7.91 2.63 -23.93
N THR A 152 6.98 3.39 -24.50
CA THR A 152 6.03 4.23 -23.76
C THR A 152 5.13 3.40 -22.83
N LEU A 153 4.74 2.19 -23.23
CA LEU A 153 3.96 1.30 -22.39
C LEU A 153 4.79 0.77 -21.21
N GLY A 154 6.04 0.37 -21.46
CA GLY A 154 6.94 -0.13 -20.44
C GLY A 154 7.26 0.93 -19.38
N GLU A 155 7.51 2.17 -19.80
CA GLU A 155 7.76 3.31 -18.92
C GLU A 155 6.54 3.60 -18.03
N ARG A 156 5.35 3.74 -18.61
CA ARG A 156 4.10 3.94 -17.86
C ARG A 156 3.81 2.80 -16.90
N SER A 157 4.09 1.56 -17.32
CA SER A 157 3.94 0.39 -16.46
C SER A 157 4.89 0.48 -15.27
N LEU A 158 6.16 0.81 -15.47
CA LEU A 158 7.12 0.96 -14.39
C LEU A 158 6.74 2.07 -13.40
N MET A 159 6.29 3.22 -13.90
CA MET A 159 5.82 4.33 -13.07
C MET A 159 4.62 3.90 -12.20
N ARG A 160 3.61 3.26 -12.82
CA ARG A 160 2.43 2.72 -12.12
C ARG A 160 2.82 1.67 -11.09
N ALA A 161 3.76 0.79 -11.43
CA ALA A 161 4.23 -0.25 -10.51
C ALA A 161 4.83 0.36 -9.24
N GLY A 162 5.67 1.38 -9.38
CA GLY A 162 6.23 2.13 -8.25
C GLY A 162 5.17 2.78 -7.37
N LEU A 163 4.15 3.40 -7.98
CA LEU A 163 3.04 4.02 -7.25
C LEU A 163 2.24 2.97 -6.47
N TYR A 164 1.78 1.90 -7.13
CA TYR A 164 1.02 0.83 -6.49
C TYR A 164 1.81 0.15 -5.36
N TYR A 165 3.11 -0.08 -5.56
CA TYR A 165 3.96 -0.68 -4.53
C TYR A 165 4.08 0.24 -3.31
N SER A 166 4.33 1.54 -3.53
CA SER A 166 4.39 2.51 -2.45
C SER A 166 3.06 2.64 -1.70
N GLN A 167 1.92 2.52 -2.41
CA GLN A 167 0.60 2.54 -1.81
C GLN A 167 0.37 1.32 -0.93
N SER A 168 0.79 0.13 -1.39
CA SER A 168 0.71 -1.11 -0.61
C SER A 168 1.46 -0.99 0.72
N LEU A 169 2.70 -0.49 0.69
CA LEU A 169 3.50 -0.29 1.90
C LEU A 169 2.85 0.70 2.87
N ARG A 170 2.32 1.83 2.38
CA ARG A 170 1.62 2.82 3.23
C ARG A 170 0.38 2.22 3.90
N LEU A 171 -0.40 1.42 3.18
CA LEU A 171 -1.58 0.73 3.73
C LEU A 171 -1.17 -0.25 4.83
N MET A 172 -0.09 -1.00 4.61
CA MET A 172 0.43 -1.95 5.60
C MET A 172 0.97 -1.24 6.85
N ILE A 173 1.64 -0.10 6.70
CA ILE A 173 2.06 0.76 7.82
C ILE A 173 0.85 1.26 8.62
N TRP A 174 -0.20 1.73 7.95
CA TRP A 174 -1.42 2.21 8.63
C TRP A 174 -2.26 1.11 9.27
N ALA A 175 -2.11 -0.15 8.87
CA ALA A 175 -2.75 -1.27 9.54
C ALA A 175 -2.20 -1.49 10.97
N VAL A 176 -0.93 -1.11 11.23
CA VAL A 176 -0.26 -1.30 12.52
C VAL A 176 -0.96 -0.57 13.69
N PRO A 177 -1.18 0.76 13.66
CA PRO A 177 -1.84 1.44 14.78
C PRO A 177 -3.27 0.95 15.02
N LEU A 178 -3.99 0.57 13.96
CA LEU A 178 -5.32 0.00 14.09
C LEU A 178 -5.29 -1.40 14.73
N ALA A 179 -4.31 -2.24 14.41
CA ALA A 179 -4.11 -3.51 15.10
C ALA A 179 -3.70 -3.32 16.57
N LEU A 180 -2.82 -2.34 16.85
CA LEU A 180 -2.41 -2.00 18.21
C LEU A 180 -3.55 -1.45 19.08
N PHE A 181 -4.53 -0.79 18.46
CA PHE A 181 -5.74 -0.34 19.15
C PHE A 181 -6.51 -1.51 19.78
N TYR A 182 -6.44 -2.71 19.19
CA TYR A 182 -7.06 -3.92 19.74
C TYR A 182 -6.43 -4.34 21.08
N ILE A 183 -5.14 -4.06 21.28
CA ILE A 183 -4.42 -4.32 22.54
C ILE A 183 -4.74 -3.22 23.56
N HIS A 184 -4.61 -1.96 23.15
CA HIS A 184 -4.89 -0.82 24.00
C HIS A 184 -5.22 0.44 23.17
N SER A 185 -6.38 1.04 23.44
CA SER A 185 -6.91 2.17 22.66
C SER A 185 -5.96 3.37 22.59
N LEU A 186 -5.35 3.75 23.73
CA LEU A 186 -4.38 4.84 23.80
C LEU A 186 -3.09 4.54 23.00
N LEU A 187 -2.63 3.29 22.97
CA LEU A 187 -1.39 2.90 22.29
C LEU A 187 -1.58 2.98 20.78
N GLY A 188 -2.70 2.47 20.27
CA GLY A 188 -3.07 2.60 18.86
C GLY A 188 -3.16 4.07 18.42
N ALA A 189 -3.83 4.91 19.21
CA ALA A 189 -3.96 6.35 18.93
C ALA A 189 -2.61 7.07 18.97
N ALA A 190 -1.77 6.81 19.97
CA ALA A 190 -0.45 7.42 20.08
C ALA A 190 0.45 7.07 18.90
N VAL A 191 0.46 5.79 18.48
CA VAL A 191 1.23 5.35 17.31
C VAL A 191 0.67 5.95 16.03
N ALA A 192 -0.66 6.06 15.88
CA ALA A 192 -1.26 6.70 14.71
C ALA A 192 -0.84 8.17 14.58
N VAL A 193 -0.82 8.92 15.68
CA VAL A 193 -0.36 10.31 15.71
C VAL A 193 1.13 10.40 15.39
N ALA A 194 1.96 9.54 15.99
CA ALA A 194 3.40 9.52 15.73
C ALA A 194 3.72 9.18 14.26
N LEU A 195 2.99 8.23 13.67
CA LEU A 195 3.09 7.92 12.24
C LEU A 195 2.62 9.09 11.37
N PHE A 196 1.49 9.72 11.71
CA PHE A 196 1.02 10.88 10.98
C PHE A 196 2.06 12.00 10.95
N VAL A 197 2.61 12.37 12.11
CA VAL A 197 3.60 13.45 12.25
C VAL A 197 4.91 13.10 11.54
N SER A 198 5.41 11.87 11.72
CA SER A 198 6.65 11.45 11.06
C SER A 198 6.47 11.44 9.54
N MET A 199 5.43 10.77 9.03
CA MET A 199 5.15 10.75 7.59
C MET A 199 4.84 12.13 7.03
N TRP A 200 4.33 13.06 7.86
CA TRP A 200 4.19 14.47 7.49
C TRP A 200 5.54 15.13 7.21
N GLY A 201 6.52 14.93 8.10
CA GLY A 201 7.86 15.50 7.93
C GLY A 201 8.60 14.97 6.69
N TRP A 202 8.47 13.68 6.37
CA TRP A 202 9.11 13.07 5.20
C TRP A 202 8.58 13.57 3.85
N LEU A 203 7.42 14.23 3.82
CA LEU A 203 6.81 14.74 2.59
C LEU A 203 7.44 16.07 2.12
N ASP A 204 8.13 16.80 3.01
CA ASP A 204 8.63 18.17 2.76
C ASP A 204 10.17 18.26 2.68
N VAL A 205 10.91 17.14 2.72
CA VAL A 205 12.39 17.12 2.79
C VAL A 205 13.11 17.59 1.51
N ASP A 206 12.39 17.78 0.39
CA ASP A 206 12.98 18.25 -0.88
C ASP A 206 12.83 19.78 -1.11
N ARG A 207 12.87 20.60 -0.05
CA ARG A 207 13.00 22.06 -0.17
C ARG A 207 14.43 22.52 0.02
#